data_AF-A0A534AHI2-F1
#
_entry.id   AF-A0A534AHI2-F1
#
_cell.length_a   1.000
_cell.length_b   1.000
_cell.length_c   1.000
_cell.angle_alpha   90.00
_cell.angle_beta   90.00
_cell.angle_gamma   90.00
#
_symmetry.space_group_name_H-M   'P 1'
#
loop_
_entity.id
_entity.type
_entity.pdbx_description
1 polymer ?
#
loop_
_entity_poly.entity_id
_entity_poly.type
_entity_poly.pdbx_seq_one_letter_code
_entity_poly.pdbx_strand_id
1 'polypeptide(L)'
;HDSEQVGETQLEEIYYHRLSPPAGFAFQRVYTDDRTLDETLSVEDRDVVLVPRGYHPVSAPHGFELYYLNVMAGPVRRWQVTNAPGYEFITRRR
;
A
#
# COMPACT_ATOMS: atom_id res chain seq x y z
N HIS A 1 6.01 -6.44 -2.85
CA HIS A 1 6.54 -7.56 -2.05
C HIS A 1 5.52 -8.69 -2.06
N ASP A 2 5.10 -9.10 -3.25
CA ASP A 2 3.93 -9.96 -3.43
C ASP A 2 4.24 -11.33 -4.04
N SER A 3 5.46 -11.52 -4.54
CA SER A 3 5.94 -12.78 -5.11
C SER A 3 7.38 -13.08 -4.66
N GLU A 4 7.71 -14.36 -4.52
CA GLU A 4 9.10 -14.80 -4.35
C GLU A 4 9.81 -14.78 -5.71
N GLN A 5 10.28 -13.61 -6.12
CA GLN A 5 11.08 -13.41 -7.33
C GLN A 5 12.47 -12.88 -6.97
N VAL A 6 13.42 -12.98 -7.89
CA VAL A 6 14.77 -12.44 -7.66
C VAL A 6 14.68 -10.92 -7.49
N GLY A 7 14.89 -10.44 -6.26
CA GLY A 7 14.81 -9.02 -5.91
C GLY A 7 13.52 -8.61 -5.21
N GLU A 8 12.60 -9.54 -4.96
CA GLU A 8 11.33 -9.30 -4.25
C GLU A 8 11.04 -10.40 -3.23
N THR A 9 10.50 -10.00 -2.08
CA THR A 9 10.15 -10.92 -0.99
C THR A 9 8.65 -10.98 -0.85
N GLN A 10 8.08 -12.17 -0.62
CA GLN A 10 6.66 -12.30 -0.28
C GLN A 10 6.43 -11.85 1.16
N LEU A 11 5.67 -10.77 1.33
CA LEU A 11 5.21 -10.27 2.62
C LEU A 11 3.73 -9.91 2.50
N GLU A 12 2.87 -10.58 3.27
CA GLU A 12 1.52 -10.10 3.52
C GLU A 12 1.60 -8.83 4.36
N GLU A 13 0.75 -7.84 4.07
CA GLU A 13 0.77 -6.56 4.76
C GLU A 13 -0.64 -6.13 5.18
N ILE A 14 -0.75 -5.54 6.36
CA ILE A 14 -1.95 -4.82 6.80
C ILE A 14 -1.63 -3.35 7.01
N TYR A 15 -2.60 -2.49 6.78
CA TYR A 15 -2.55 -1.05 7.02
C TYR A 15 -3.65 -0.64 7.99
N TYR A 16 -3.31 -0.17 9.18
CA TYR A 16 -4.24 0.47 10.11
C TYR A 16 -4.19 1.99 9.93
N HIS A 17 -5.31 2.62 9.55
CA HIS A 17 -5.37 4.03 9.21
C HIS A 17 -5.83 4.90 10.37
N ARG A 18 -5.31 6.12 10.45
CA ARG A 18 -5.77 7.20 11.32
C ARG A 18 -5.87 8.50 10.54
N LEU A 19 -6.94 9.24 10.75
CA LEU A 19 -7.19 10.51 10.07
C LEU A 19 -7.31 11.66 11.08
N SER A 20 -6.82 12.83 10.69
CA SER A 20 -6.99 14.09 11.42
C SER A 20 -7.37 15.21 10.45
N PRO A 21 -8.57 15.82 10.57
CA PRO A 21 -9.66 15.47 11.48
C PRO A 21 -10.19 14.03 11.26
N PRO A 22 -10.79 13.38 12.28
CA PRO A 22 -11.22 11.98 12.18
C PRO A 22 -12.43 11.76 11.26
N ALA A 23 -13.21 12.81 10.96
CA ALA A 23 -14.40 12.74 10.11
C ALA A 23 -14.07 12.85 8.61
N GLY A 24 -13.06 12.12 8.16
CA GLY A 24 -12.57 12.13 6.77
C GLY A 24 -12.48 10.74 6.17
N PHE A 25 -11.77 10.65 5.04
CA PHE A 25 -11.45 9.39 4.39
C PHE A 25 -10.06 9.46 3.73
N ALA A 26 -9.50 8.31 3.38
CA ALA A 26 -8.41 8.19 2.43
C ALA A 26 -8.79 7.16 1.36
N PHE A 27 -8.12 7.22 0.21
CA PHE A 27 -8.20 6.17 -0.80
C PHE A 27 -6.98 5.28 -0.71
N GLN A 28 -7.20 3.98 -0.56
CA GLN A 28 -6.17 2.97 -0.79
C GLN A 28 -6.59 2.11 -1.96
N ARG A 29 -5.71 1.97 -2.95
CA ARG A 29 -5.98 1.13 -4.12
C ARG A 29 -5.04 -0.06 -4.11
N VAL A 30 -5.56 -1.28 -4.14
CA VAL A 30 -4.77 -2.52 -4.19
C VAL A 30 -4.94 -3.17 -5.56
N TYR A 31 -3.86 -3.26 -6.35
CA TYR A 31 -3.94 -3.76 -7.72
C TYR A 31 -2.70 -4.52 -8.20
N THR A 32 -2.87 -5.50 -9.08
CA THR A 32 -1.79 -6.25 -9.75
C THR A 32 -1.54 -5.73 -11.16
N ASP A 33 -0.41 -6.09 -11.78
CA ASP A 33 -0.11 -5.69 -13.17
C ASP A 33 -1.18 -6.18 -14.18
N ASP A 34 -1.66 -7.40 -13.99
CA ASP A 34 -2.68 -8.04 -14.83
C ASP A 34 -4.13 -7.62 -14.48
N ARG A 35 -4.31 -6.80 -13.43
CA ARG A 35 -5.61 -6.35 -12.93
C ARG A 35 -6.58 -7.45 -12.51
N THR A 36 -6.09 -8.66 -12.24
CA THR A 36 -6.92 -9.72 -11.63
C THR A 36 -7.31 -9.39 -10.19
N LEU A 37 -6.54 -8.50 -9.55
CA LEU A 37 -6.93 -7.73 -8.37
C LEU A 37 -6.83 -6.25 -8.74
N ASP A 38 -7.89 -5.47 -8.53
CA ASP A 38 -7.89 -4.01 -8.72
C ASP A 38 -9.04 -3.39 -7.91
N GLU A 39 -8.82 -3.21 -6.61
CA GLU A 39 -9.82 -2.69 -5.67
C GLU A 39 -9.43 -1.28 -5.22
N THR A 40 -10.37 -0.34 -5.26
CA THR A 40 -10.20 1.00 -4.67
C THR A 40 -11.10 1.14 -3.46
N LEU A 41 -10.48 1.27 -2.29
CA LEU A 41 -11.14 1.32 -1.00
C LEU A 41 -11.15 2.76 -0.48
N SER A 42 -12.32 3.22 -0.03
CA SER A 42 -12.43 4.42 0.81
C SER A 42 -12.31 3.97 2.26
N VAL A 43 -11.26 4.40 2.95
CA VAL A 43 -10.99 4.05 4.35
C VAL A 43 -11.24 5.23 5.26
N GLU A 44 -11.89 5.00 6.40
CA GLU A 44 -12.17 5.99 7.44
C GLU A 44 -11.19 5.85 8.63
N ASP A 45 -11.32 6.71 9.66
CA ASP A 45 -10.44 6.66 10.83
C ASP A 45 -10.57 5.31 11.55
N ARG A 46 -9.44 4.64 11.79
CA ARG A 46 -9.29 3.32 12.41
C ARG A 46 -9.61 2.12 11.51
N ASP A 47 -9.85 2.32 10.22
CA ASP A 47 -10.04 1.20 9.29
C ASP A 47 -8.73 0.45 9.01
N VAL A 48 -8.88 -0.85 8.74
CA VAL A 48 -7.79 -1.74 8.38
C VAL A 48 -7.97 -2.26 6.96
N VAL A 49 -6.92 -2.17 6.15
CA VAL A 49 -6.86 -2.80 4.83
C VAL A 49 -5.84 -3.93 4.84
N LEU A 50 -6.25 -5.09 4.32
CA LEU A 50 -5.37 -6.20 4.02
C LEU A 50 -4.86 -6.08 2.58
N VAL A 51 -3.55 -6.19 2.41
CA VAL A 51 -2.86 -6.21 1.12
C VAL A 51 -2.26 -7.60 0.92
N PRO A 52 -2.97 -8.50 0.21
CA PRO A 52 -2.49 -9.86 -0.01
C PRO A 52 -1.43 -9.94 -1.12
N ARG A 53 -1.44 -9.00 -2.07
CA ARG A 53 -0.50 -8.89 -3.20
C ARG A 53 -0.69 -7.56 -3.96
N GLY A 54 0.20 -7.27 -4.89
CA GLY A 54 0.12 -6.13 -5.79
C GLY A 54 0.60 -4.81 -5.18
N TYR A 55 0.44 -3.75 -5.97
CA TYR A 55 0.72 -2.37 -5.60
C TYR A 55 -0.43 -1.81 -4.76
N HIS A 56 -0.09 -1.00 -3.75
CA HIS A 56 -1.05 -0.55 -2.74
C HIS A 56 -0.85 0.93 -2.34
N PRO A 57 -0.81 1.88 -3.30
CA PRO A 57 -0.66 3.30 -2.98
C PRO A 57 -1.84 3.83 -2.15
N VAL A 58 -1.54 4.84 -1.33
CA VAL A 58 -2.50 5.53 -0.47
C VAL A 58 -2.52 7.02 -0.83
N SER A 59 -3.70 7.61 -0.87
CA SER A 59 -3.91 9.04 -1.16
C SER A 59 -4.90 9.64 -0.16
N ALA A 60 -4.57 10.82 0.35
CA ALA A 60 -5.42 11.57 1.28
C ALA A 60 -6.00 12.81 0.59
N PRO A 61 -7.28 13.17 0.84
CA PRO A 61 -7.84 14.44 0.40
C PRO A 61 -7.13 15.63 1.05
N HIS A 62 -7.15 16.78 0.36
CA HIS A 62 -6.63 18.02 0.93
C HIS A 62 -7.34 18.39 2.25
N GLY A 63 -6.57 18.83 3.25
CA GLY A 63 -7.10 19.21 4.56
C GLY A 63 -7.19 18.06 5.57
N PHE A 64 -6.84 16.83 5.17
CA PHE A 64 -6.78 15.67 6.05
C PHE A 64 -5.34 15.17 6.17
N GLU A 65 -4.86 15.04 7.39
CA GLU A 65 -3.63 14.32 7.69
C GLU A 65 -3.95 12.83 7.80
N LEU A 66 -3.15 12.01 7.12
CA LEU A 66 -3.28 10.56 7.12
C LEU A 66 -2.03 9.94 7.76
N TYR A 67 -2.26 9.12 8.77
CA TYR A 67 -1.27 8.22 9.36
C TYR A 67 -1.69 6.78 9.08
N TYR A 68 -0.74 5.91 8.80
CA TYR A 68 -0.98 4.47 8.80
C TYR A 68 0.14 3.72 9.53
N LEU A 69 -0.25 2.70 10.28
CA LEU A 69 0.65 1.71 10.87
C LEU A 69 0.56 0.45 10.01
N ASN A 70 1.69 0.03 9.45
CA ASN A 70 1.78 -1.19 8.70
C ASN A 70 2.44 -2.33 9.49
N VAL A 71 1.95 -3.54 9.28
CA VAL A 71 2.56 -4.77 9.80
C VAL A 71 2.74 -5.73 8.63
N MET A 72 3.96 -6.24 8.47
CA MET A 72 4.32 -7.18 7.42
C MET A 72 4.86 -8.49 8.00
N ALA A 73 4.51 -9.60 7.38
CA ALA A 73 5.08 -10.90 7.70
C ALA A 73 5.17 -11.79 6.44
N GLY A 74 6.18 -12.65 6.42
CA GLY A 74 6.37 -13.64 5.37
C GLY A 74 7.54 -14.57 5.69
N PRO A 75 7.84 -15.54 4.81
CA PRO A 75 8.84 -16.58 5.07
C PRO A 75 10.25 -16.04 5.31
N VAL A 76 10.58 -14.91 4.69
CA VAL A 76 11.88 -14.24 4.81
C VAL A 76 11.70 -12.83 5.36
N ARG A 77 12.31 -12.54 6.51
CA ARG A 77 12.29 -11.21 7.15
C ARG A 77 13.25 -10.23 6.45
N ARG A 78 12.95 -9.88 5.21
CA ARG A 78 13.65 -8.84 4.42
C ARG A 78 12.60 -8.04 3.67
N TRP A 79 12.71 -6.72 3.67
CA TRP A 79 11.81 -5.85 2.92
C TRP A 79 12.45 -5.52 1.57
N GLN A 80 12.02 -6.23 0.52
CA GLN A 80 12.44 -6.02 -0.85
C GLN A 80 11.21 -5.79 -1.73
N VAL A 81 11.21 -4.65 -2.43
CA VAL A 81 10.03 -4.15 -3.15
C VAL A 81 10.36 -3.82 -4.59
N THR A 82 9.41 -4.07 -5.47
CA THR A 82 9.45 -3.68 -6.89
C THR A 82 8.48 -2.54 -7.12
N ASN A 83 8.92 -1.47 -7.80
CA ASN A 83 8.06 -0.36 -8.16
C ASN A 83 7.18 -0.74 -9.37
N ALA A 84 5.96 -0.20 -9.42
CA ALA A 84 5.08 -0.38 -10.56
C ALA A 84 5.74 0.14 -11.87
N PRO A 85 5.63 -0.59 -12.99
CA PRO A 85 6.14 -0.15 -14.28
C PRO A 85 5.64 1.24 -14.65
N GLY A 86 6.54 2.12 -15.07
CA GLY A 86 6.22 3.50 -15.48
C GLY A 86 6.18 4.52 -14.34
N TYR A 87 6.38 4.10 -13.09
CA TYR A 87 6.46 4.98 -11.91
C TYR A 87 7.90 5.22 -11.42
N GLU A 88 8.91 4.74 -12.15
CA GLU A 88 10.32 4.82 -11.77
C GLU A 88 10.83 6.26 -11.65
N PHE A 89 10.14 7.22 -12.30
CA PHE A 89 10.47 8.64 -12.20
C PHE A 89 10.31 9.19 -10.78
N ILE A 90 9.47 8.58 -9.93
CA ILE A 90 9.21 9.03 -8.55
C ILE A 90 10.46 8.86 -7.68
N THR A 91 11.23 7.79 -7.89
CA THR A 91 12.42 7.49 -7.06
C THR A 91 13.70 8.12 -7.60
N ARG A 92 13.66 8.76 -8.78
CA ARG A 92 14.82 9.47 -9.32
C ARG A 92 15.07 10.73 -8.49
N ARG A 93 16.23 10.82 -7.85
CA ARG A 93 16.69 12.08 -7.25
C ARG A 93 16.86 13.12 -8.36
N ARG A 94 16.24 14.28 -8.17
CA ARG A 94 16.52 15.48 -8.97
C ARG A 94 17.88 16.04 -8.59
#